data_AF-A0A537SUA1-F1
#
_entry.id   AF-A0A537SUA1-F1
#
_cell.length_a   1.000
_cell.length_b   1.000
_cell.length_c   1.000
_cell.angle_alpha   90.00
_cell.angle_beta   90.00
_cell.angle_gamma   90.00
#
_symmetry.space_group_name_H-M   'P 1'
#
loop_
_entity.id
_entity.type
_entity.pdbx_description
1 polymer ?
#
loop_
_entity_poly.entity_id
_entity_poly.type
_entity_poly.pdbx_seq_one_letter_code
_entity_poly.pdbx_strand_id
1 'polypeptide(L)' 'TSADADAFLTKRGLVLRALHNYGLPHALRMTIGTEEANRLVVDGLRDFMARK' A
#
# COMPACT_ATOMS: atom_id res chain seq x y z
N THR A 1 1.27 -5.73 -9.01
CA THR A 1 2.63 -5.17 -8.86
C THR A 1 2.62 -4.13 -7.74
N SER A 2 3.76 -3.53 -7.37
CA SER A 2 3.80 -2.41 -6.40
C SER A 2 2.95 -1.22 -6.87
N ALA A 3 3.01 -0.88 -8.16
CA ALA A 3 2.20 0.19 -8.74
C ALA A 3 0.69 -0.11 -8.69
N ASP A 4 0.29 -1.36 -8.96
CA ASP A 4 -1.13 -1.76 -8.87
C ASP A 4 -1.64 -1.68 -7.44
N ALA A 5 -0.82 -2.10 -6.47
CA ALA A 5 -1.16 -2.04 -5.05
C ALA A 5 -1.29 -0.58 -4.59
N ASP A 6 -0.37 0.29 -4.99
CA ASP A 6 -0.41 1.73 -4.69
C ASP A 6 -1.67 2.39 -5.26
N ALA A 7 -2.00 2.12 -6.53
CA ALA A 7 -3.22 2.62 -7.16
C ALA A 7 -4.49 2.09 -6.48
N PHE A 8 -4.51 0.82 -6.07
CA PHE A 8 -5.65 0.19 -5.39
C PHE A 8 -5.90 0.75 -3.99
N LEU A 9 -4.83 0.96 -3.23
CA LEU A 9 -4.88 1.54 -1.88
C LEU A 9 -5.20 3.04 -1.93
N THR A 10 -4.61 3.78 -2.88
CA THR A 10 -4.87 5.21 -3.08
C THR A 10 -6.35 5.48 -3.38
N LYS A 11 -7.02 4.63 -4.16
CA LYS A 11 -8.48 4.72 -4.39
C LYS A 11 -9.33 4.58 -3.12
N ARG A 12 -8.77 4.04 -2.03
CA ARG A 12 -9.39 3.91 -0.71
C ARG A 12 -8.92 4.98 0.28
N GLY A 13 -8.15 5.97 -0.17
CA GLY A 13 -7.55 6.99 0.69
C GLY A 13 -6.32 6.51 1.48
N LEU A 14 -5.80 5.32 1.16
CA LEU A 14 -4.65 4.72 1.84
C LEU A 14 -3.40 4.96 0.98
N VAL A 15 -2.65 6.02 1.28
CA VAL A 15 -1.49 6.44 0.47
C VAL A 15 -0.20 5.90 1.06
N LEU A 16 0.51 5.06 0.30
CA LEU A 16 1.85 4.58 0.64
C LEU A 16 2.91 5.37 -0.15
N ARG A 17 4.19 5.22 0.21
CA ARG A 17 5.29 5.90 -0.49
C ARG A 17 5.99 4.94 -1.43
N ALA A 18 5.99 5.24 -2.72
CA ALA A 18 6.80 4.50 -3.70
C ALA A 18 8.30 4.71 -3.44
N LEU A 19 9.09 3.64 -3.60
CA LEU A 19 10.54 3.65 -3.37
C LEU A 19 11.37 3.59 -4.66
N HIS A 20 10.78 3.95 -5.81
CA HIS A 20 11.47 3.96 -7.10
C HIS A 20 12.78 4.77 -7.06
N ASN A 21 12.74 5.95 -6.44
CA ASN A 21 13.90 6.84 -6.31
C ASN A 21 15.00 6.30 -5.38
N TYR A 22 14.71 5.24 -4.62
CA TYR A 22 15.65 4.56 -3.72
C TYR A 22 16.18 3.25 -4.31
N GLY A 23 15.97 2.99 -5.61
CA GLY A 23 16.40 1.75 -6.26
C GLY A 23 15.54 0.53 -5.91
N LEU A 24 14.34 0.74 -5.33
CA LEU A 24 13.40 -0.32 -4.97
C LEU A 24 12.09 -0.17 -5.77
N PRO A 25 12.10 -0.44 -7.08
CA PRO A 25 10.94 -0.20 -7.96
C PRO A 25 9.72 -1.08 -7.65
N HIS A 26 9.93 -2.22 -6.98
CA HIS A 26 8.88 -3.18 -6.63
C HIS A 26 8.43 -3.11 -5.17
N ALA A 27 8.77 -2.04 -4.46
CA ALA A 27 8.45 -1.87 -3.05
C ALA A 27 7.66 -0.59 -2.78
N LEU A 28 6.81 -0.65 -1.75
CA LEU A 28 6.14 0.49 -1.14
C LEU A 28 6.57 0.57 0.32
N ARG A 29 6.76 1.80 0.82
CA ARG A 29 7.00 2.07 2.23
C ARG A 29 5.71 2.52 2.90
N MET A 30 5.32 1.80 3.94
CA MET A 30 4.24 2.19 4.83
C MET A 30 4.79 3.00 6.01
N THR A 31 4.15 4.14 6.30
CA THR A 31 4.35 4.85 7.56
C THR A 31 3.45 4.21 8.62
N ILE A 32 4.01 3.91 9.79
CA ILE A 32 3.22 3.41 10.92
C ILE A 32 2.53 4.60 11.59
N GLY A 33 1.20 4.62 11.52
CA GLY A 33 0.35 5.67 12.11
C GLY A 33 -0.49 5.14 13.27
N THR A 34 -1.72 5.63 13.38
CA THR A 34 -2.70 5.10 14.35
C THR A 34 -3.03 3.65 14.06
N GLU A 35 -3.56 2.93 15.06
CA GLU A 35 -3.96 1.54 14.87
C GLU A 35 -5.00 1.41 13.75
N GLU A 36 -6.01 2.28 13.73
CA GLU A 36 -7.09 2.22 12.72
C GLU A 36 -6.52 2.37 11.31
N ALA A 37 -5.62 3.33 11.10
CA ALA A 37 -4.96 3.52 9.81
C ALA A 37 -4.14 2.29 9.41
N ASN A 38 -3.41 1.69 10.36
CA ASN A 38 -2.61 0.50 10.09
C ASN A 38 -3.49 -0.71 9.75
N ARG A 39 -4.60 -0.90 10.45
CA ARG A 39 -5.58 -1.97 10.19
C ARG A 39 -6.21 -1.81 8.80
N LEU A 40 -6.62 -0.60 8.43
CA LEU A 40 -7.18 -0.32 7.11
C LEU A 40 -6.21 -0.66 5.97
N VAL A 41 -4.91 -0.36 6.13
CA VAL A 41 -3.89 -0.74 5.14
C VAL A 41 -3.75 -2.26 5.05
N VAL A 42 -3.66 -2.95 6.18
CA VAL A 42 -3.52 -4.43 6.21
C VAL A 42 -4.73 -5.10 5.56
N ASP A 43 -5.95 -4.66 5.86
CA ASP A 43 -7.16 -5.21 5.27
C ASP A 43 -7.26 -4.89 3.77
N GLY A 44 -6.90 -3.67 3.37
CA GLY A 44 -6.79 -3.31 1.95
C GLY A 44 -5.77 -4.16 1.20
N LEU A 45 -4.62 -4.46 1.79
CA LEU A 45 -3.62 -5.36 1.21
C LEU A 45 -4.16 -6.80 1.11
N ARG A 46 -4.88 -7.28 2.12
CA ARG A 46 -5.53 -8.61 2.08
C ARG A 46 -6.53 -8.69 0.92
N ASP A 47 -7.40 -7.69 0.77
CA ASP A 47 -8.36 -7.61 -0.32
C ASP A 47 -7.68 -7.57 -1.70
N PHE A 48 -6.60 -6.81 -1.83
CA PHE A 48 -5.83 -6.74 -3.07
C PHE A 48 -5.23 -8.10 -3.44
N MET A 49 -4.67 -8.82 -2.46
CA MET A 49 -4.09 -10.14 -2.68
C MET A 49 -5.14 -11.21 -2.98
N ALA A 50 -6.34 -11.11 -2.40
CA ALA A 50 -7.44 -12.05 -2.63
C ALA A 50 -8.15 -11.85 -3.98
N ARG A 51 -8.07 -10.65 -4.56
CA ARG A 51 -8.64 -10.33 -5.88
C ARG A 51 -7.76 -10.76 -7.06
N LYS A 52 -6.66 -11.45 -6.79
CA LYS A 52 -5.65 -11.79 -7.80
C LYS A 52 -5.87 -13.18 -8.39
#